data_AF-A0A353Z7Q0-F1
#
_entry.id   AF-A0A353Z7Q0-F1
#
_cell.length_a   1.000
_cell.length_b   1.000
_cell.length_c   1.000
_cell.angle_alpha   90.00
_cell.angle_beta   90.00
_cell.angle_gamma   90.00
#
_symmetry.space_group_name_H-M   'P 1'
#
loop_
_entity.id
_entity.type
_entity.pdbx_description
1 polymer ?
#
loop_
_entity_poly.entity_id
_entity_poly.type
_entity_poly.pdbx_seq_one_letter_code
_entity_poly.pdbx_strand_id
1 'polypeptide(L)'
;MNAHNVREMLPPRGGDSVYEVMQRNTDALLAHREKSGDAMLIHLNHPNFGYAIRAEDLMRVRGENFFEVYNGHPGVSNAGDVTHAGCERIWDIMLAHRLTELRLPVMYGLAVDDGHSYHDIPSRNSNPGRGWVMVLASELSSRSLIESLETGRFYSSSGVSLKSVRSSREGLEIEVAPIPGAQYTIEFIGTQRGFPTTSEPIRGGDGKEIWTTRRYSDKIGQVLHTVKGTRGEYRFGPEDLYVRAVITSDRLHPNPSSPGEFERAWAQPAVGPAALAPE
;
A
#
# COMPACT_ATOMS: atom_id res chain seq x y z
N MET A 1 -2.14 -11.76 -7.71
CA MET A 1 -2.77 -11.86 -6.38
C MET A 1 -2.15 -13.03 -5.67
N ASN A 2 -1.98 -12.94 -4.36
CA ASN A 2 -1.42 -14.01 -3.56
C ASN A 2 -2.36 -14.31 -2.39
N ALA A 3 -2.59 -15.60 -2.15
CA ALA A 3 -3.45 -16.10 -1.08
C ALA A 3 -2.59 -16.78 -0.01
N HIS A 4 -2.78 -16.39 1.24
CA HIS A 4 -1.94 -16.81 2.37
C HIS A 4 -2.70 -17.75 3.29
N ASN A 5 -1.94 -18.69 3.88
CA ASN A 5 -2.44 -19.70 4.82
C ASN A 5 -3.58 -20.57 4.25
N VAL A 6 -3.60 -20.77 2.93
CA VAL A 6 -4.53 -21.68 2.26
C VAL A 6 -4.20 -23.14 2.60
N ARG A 7 -5.24 -23.97 2.80
CA ARG A 7 -5.09 -25.39 3.10
C ARG A 7 -5.17 -26.28 1.87
N GLU A 8 -5.86 -25.80 0.84
CA GLU A 8 -6.02 -26.45 -0.44
C GLU A 8 -5.79 -25.46 -1.57
N MET A 9 -5.50 -26.00 -2.76
CA MET A 9 -5.32 -25.18 -3.96
C MET A 9 -6.63 -24.48 -4.31
N LEU A 10 -6.59 -23.15 -4.40
CA LEU A 10 -7.67 -22.36 -4.97
C LEU A 10 -7.38 -22.12 -6.46
N PRO A 11 -8.19 -22.68 -7.38
CA PRO A 11 -7.97 -22.45 -8.81
C PRO A 11 -8.26 -20.98 -9.16
N PRO A 12 -7.46 -20.37 -10.05
CA PRO A 12 -7.67 -18.98 -10.44
C PRO A 12 -9.03 -18.82 -11.11
N ARG A 13 -9.72 -17.73 -10.77
CA ARG A 13 -10.99 -17.34 -11.39
C ARG A 13 -10.73 -16.30 -12.48
N GLY A 14 -11.34 -16.49 -13.65
CA GLY A 14 -11.34 -15.51 -14.74
C GLY A 14 -12.51 -14.52 -14.61
N GLY A 15 -12.53 -13.52 -15.49
CA GLY A 15 -13.56 -12.49 -15.58
C GLY A 15 -13.39 -11.66 -16.84
N ASP A 16 -14.39 -10.86 -17.18
CA ASP A 16 -14.41 -10.06 -18.41
C ASP A 16 -13.71 -8.70 -18.24
N SER A 17 -13.23 -8.42 -17.04
CA SER A 17 -12.42 -7.24 -16.72
C SER A 17 -11.41 -7.53 -15.61
N VAL A 18 -10.41 -6.65 -15.47
CA VAL A 18 -9.42 -6.68 -14.38
C VAL A 18 -10.12 -6.69 -13.01
N TYR A 19 -11.13 -5.84 -12.82
CA TYR A 19 -11.94 -5.81 -11.61
C TYR A 19 -12.63 -7.16 -11.33
N GLU A 20 -13.27 -7.76 -12.33
CA GLU A 20 -13.97 -9.04 -12.13
C GLU A 20 -13.01 -10.18 -11.79
N VAL A 21 -11.83 -10.21 -12.41
CA VAL A 21 -10.79 -11.18 -12.06
C VAL A 21 -10.40 -11.01 -10.59
N MET A 22 -10.13 -9.78 -10.15
CA MET A 22 -9.78 -9.53 -8.74
C MET A 22 -10.92 -9.95 -7.80
N GLN A 23 -12.13 -9.44 -8.03
CA GLN A 23 -13.28 -9.72 -7.15
C GLN A 23 -13.58 -11.22 -7.05
N ARG A 24 -13.60 -11.95 -8.18
CA ARG A 24 -13.92 -13.39 -8.16
C ARG A 24 -12.85 -14.24 -7.45
N ASN A 25 -11.58 -13.84 -7.51
CA ASN A 25 -10.53 -14.52 -6.76
C ASN A 25 -10.59 -14.17 -5.26
N THR A 26 -10.92 -12.93 -4.91
CA THR A 26 -11.19 -12.52 -3.53
C THR A 26 -12.37 -13.30 -2.95
N ASP A 27 -13.50 -13.36 -3.65
CA ASP A 27 -14.70 -14.10 -3.23
C ASP A 27 -14.39 -15.60 -3.03
N ALA A 28 -13.57 -16.18 -3.90
CA ALA A 28 -13.16 -17.58 -3.78
C ALA A 28 -12.35 -17.84 -2.51
N LEU A 29 -11.42 -16.96 -2.15
CA LEU A 29 -10.70 -17.07 -0.87
C LEU A 29 -11.66 -16.92 0.31
N LEU A 30 -12.52 -15.91 0.29
CA LEU A 30 -13.42 -15.61 1.41
C LEU A 30 -14.41 -16.75 1.68
N ALA A 31 -14.95 -17.36 0.62
CA ALA A 31 -15.80 -18.54 0.76
C ALA A 31 -15.04 -19.73 1.39
N HIS A 32 -13.77 -19.91 1.01
CA HIS A 32 -12.94 -20.96 1.59
C HIS A 32 -12.56 -20.67 3.05
N ARG A 33 -12.28 -19.40 3.38
CA ARG A 33 -12.05 -18.92 4.75
C ARG A 33 -13.27 -19.15 5.64
N GLU A 34 -14.46 -18.78 5.17
CA GLU A 34 -15.72 -18.96 5.90
C GLU A 34 -16.00 -20.44 6.18
N LYS A 35 -15.81 -21.30 5.18
CA LYS A 35 -16.03 -22.75 5.30
C LYS A 35 -15.06 -23.42 6.28
N SER A 36 -13.81 -23.00 6.30
CA SER A 36 -12.75 -23.64 7.10
C SER A 36 -12.62 -23.07 8.52
N GLY A 37 -12.98 -21.79 8.73
CA GLY A 37 -12.71 -21.06 9.98
C GLY A 37 -11.23 -20.72 10.20
N ASP A 38 -10.36 -21.03 9.24
CA ASP A 38 -8.95 -20.67 9.25
C ASP A 38 -8.78 -19.17 8.90
N ALA A 39 -7.79 -18.52 9.50
CA ALA A 39 -7.42 -17.17 9.11
C ALA A 39 -6.74 -17.22 7.73
N MET A 40 -7.26 -16.49 6.75
CA MET A 40 -6.69 -16.43 5.40
C MET A 40 -6.78 -15.00 4.88
N LEU A 41 -5.74 -14.62 4.13
CA LEU A 41 -5.58 -13.28 3.58
C LEU A 41 -5.28 -13.38 2.09
N ILE A 42 -5.87 -12.49 1.30
CA ILE A 42 -5.50 -12.26 -0.10
C ILE A 42 -5.02 -10.84 -0.24
N HIS A 43 -4.04 -10.64 -1.12
CA HIS A 43 -3.63 -9.32 -1.54
C HIS A 43 -3.39 -9.26 -3.05
N LEU A 44 -3.51 -8.05 -3.61
CA LEU A 44 -3.11 -7.78 -4.99
C LEU A 44 -1.60 -7.56 -5.08
N ASN A 45 -0.95 -8.33 -5.94
CA ASN A 45 0.47 -8.17 -6.23
C ASN A 45 0.72 -7.00 -7.20
N HIS A 46 1.81 -6.27 -6.96
CA HIS A 46 2.50 -5.33 -7.85
C HIS A 46 1.63 -4.75 -8.98
N PRO A 47 0.74 -3.77 -8.70
CA PRO A 47 -0.21 -3.25 -9.69
C PRO A 47 0.47 -2.67 -10.95
N ASN A 48 1.67 -2.13 -10.77
CA ASN A 48 2.48 -1.54 -11.84
C ASN A 48 3.39 -2.54 -12.58
N PHE A 49 3.26 -3.84 -12.36
CA PHE A 49 3.91 -4.82 -13.24
C PHE A 49 3.23 -4.77 -14.62
N GLY A 50 3.94 -4.21 -15.60
CA GLY A 50 3.36 -3.93 -16.92
C GLY A 50 2.18 -2.95 -16.89
N TYR A 51 2.06 -2.13 -15.84
CA TYR A 51 0.93 -1.22 -15.61
C TYR A 51 -0.44 -1.89 -15.72
N ALA A 52 -0.56 -3.12 -15.22
CA ALA A 52 -1.72 -3.97 -15.45
C ALA A 52 -2.99 -3.58 -14.67
N ILE A 53 -2.87 -2.82 -13.57
CA ILE A 53 -3.98 -2.55 -12.65
C ILE A 53 -4.07 -1.05 -12.36
N ARG A 54 -5.26 -0.46 -12.46
CA ARG A 54 -5.51 0.95 -12.12
C ARG A 54 -6.15 1.10 -10.75
N ALA A 55 -6.07 2.33 -10.20
CA ALA A 55 -6.81 2.68 -8.99
C ALA A 55 -8.32 2.42 -9.13
N GLU A 56 -8.91 2.64 -10.31
CA GLU A 56 -10.33 2.42 -10.58
C GLU A 56 -10.74 0.95 -10.53
N ASP A 57 -9.84 0.04 -10.84
CA ASP A 57 -10.12 -1.40 -10.76
C ASP A 57 -10.03 -1.84 -9.29
N LEU A 58 -8.99 -1.44 -8.58
CA LEU A 58 -8.74 -1.81 -7.19
C LEU A 58 -9.71 -1.20 -6.18
N MET A 59 -10.04 0.09 -6.30
CA MET A 59 -10.80 0.80 -5.25
C MET A 59 -12.18 0.17 -4.99
N ARG A 60 -12.73 -0.53 -5.99
CA ARG A 60 -14.04 -1.19 -5.95
C ARG A 60 -14.02 -2.59 -5.34
N VAL A 61 -12.86 -3.25 -5.26
CA VAL A 61 -12.77 -4.65 -4.78
C VAL A 61 -13.23 -4.72 -3.32
N ARG A 62 -14.15 -5.63 -3.05
CA ARG A 62 -14.73 -5.85 -1.71
C ARG A 62 -14.13 -7.08 -1.06
N GLY A 63 -13.84 -6.98 0.23
CA GLY A 63 -13.30 -8.07 1.04
C GLY A 63 -11.78 -8.20 1.00
N GLU A 64 -11.12 -7.79 -0.08
CA GLU A 64 -9.68 -7.54 -0.10
C GLU A 64 -9.38 -6.15 0.45
N ASN A 65 -8.44 -6.07 1.38
CA ASN A 65 -7.98 -4.82 1.99
C ASN A 65 -6.46 -4.67 1.92
N PHE A 66 -5.80 -5.34 0.97
CA PHE A 66 -4.36 -5.34 0.83
C PHE A 66 -3.93 -5.29 -0.63
N PHE A 67 -2.96 -4.45 -0.92
CA PHE A 67 -2.25 -4.43 -2.20
C PHE A 67 -0.76 -4.15 -1.95
N GLU A 68 0.09 -4.46 -2.91
CA GLU A 68 1.50 -4.11 -2.83
C GLU A 68 1.73 -2.64 -3.23
N VAL A 69 2.07 -1.81 -2.23
CA VAL A 69 2.53 -0.43 -2.46
C VAL A 69 3.98 -0.41 -2.96
N TYR A 70 4.76 -1.44 -2.63
CA TYR A 70 6.13 -1.61 -3.10
C TYR A 70 6.41 -3.08 -3.39
N ASN A 71 7.07 -3.34 -4.51
CA ASN A 71 7.55 -4.67 -4.87
C ASN A 71 9.02 -4.62 -5.34
N GLY A 72 9.83 -5.51 -4.77
CA GLY A 72 11.27 -5.63 -5.03
C GLY A 72 11.67 -6.20 -6.38
N HIS A 73 10.71 -6.72 -7.16
CA HIS A 73 10.97 -7.26 -8.48
C HIS A 73 11.43 -6.15 -9.43
N PRO A 74 12.57 -6.30 -10.12
CA PRO A 74 13.21 -5.23 -10.90
C PRO A 74 12.40 -4.80 -12.13
N GLY A 75 11.40 -5.58 -12.53
CA GLY A 75 10.46 -5.25 -13.61
C GLY A 75 9.21 -4.50 -13.16
N VAL A 76 9.07 -4.15 -11.88
CA VAL A 76 7.91 -3.42 -11.36
C VAL A 76 8.20 -1.92 -11.30
N SER A 77 7.38 -1.12 -11.97
CA SER A 77 7.48 0.35 -11.96
C SER A 77 6.79 0.96 -10.74
N ASN A 78 7.32 0.76 -9.52
CA ASN A 78 6.70 1.25 -8.27
C ASN A 78 6.43 2.77 -8.31
N ALA A 79 7.37 3.56 -8.83
CA ALA A 79 7.25 5.02 -8.93
C ALA A 79 6.32 5.50 -10.05
N GLY A 80 5.93 4.62 -10.97
CA GLY A 80 5.20 4.99 -12.19
C GLY A 80 6.07 5.80 -13.16
N ASP A 81 5.42 6.58 -14.03
CA ASP A 81 6.05 7.50 -14.97
C ASP A 81 5.13 8.71 -15.25
N VAL A 82 5.43 9.48 -16.30
CA VAL A 82 4.66 10.68 -16.68
C VAL A 82 3.20 10.37 -17.01
N THR A 83 2.90 9.16 -17.46
CA THR A 83 1.58 8.69 -17.87
C THR A 83 0.95 7.66 -16.93
N HIS A 84 1.75 7.01 -16.07
CA HIS A 84 1.29 5.99 -15.14
C HIS A 84 1.51 6.43 -13.69
N ALA A 85 0.44 6.42 -12.89
CA ALA A 85 0.54 6.70 -11.46
C ALA A 85 1.46 5.69 -10.76
N GLY A 86 2.33 6.17 -9.86
CA GLY A 86 3.06 5.30 -8.94
C GLY A 86 2.13 4.59 -7.95
N CYS A 87 2.60 3.49 -7.36
CA CYS A 87 1.80 2.67 -6.44
C CYS A 87 1.31 3.46 -5.22
N GLU A 88 2.11 4.40 -4.68
CA GLU A 88 1.68 5.29 -3.59
C GLU A 88 0.55 6.23 -4.03
N ARG A 89 0.60 6.74 -5.28
CA ARG A 89 -0.44 7.59 -5.84
C ARG A 89 -1.74 6.80 -6.05
N ILE A 90 -1.62 5.57 -6.56
CA ILE A 90 -2.75 4.62 -6.65
C ILE A 90 -3.35 4.42 -5.25
N TRP A 91 -2.51 4.24 -4.22
CA TRP A 91 -2.97 4.10 -2.83
C TRP A 91 -3.85 5.26 -2.38
N ASP A 92 -3.38 6.48 -2.56
CA ASP A 92 -4.09 7.66 -2.08
C ASP A 92 -5.44 7.86 -2.77
N ILE A 93 -5.50 7.59 -4.09
CA ILE A 93 -6.75 7.62 -4.85
C ILE A 93 -7.72 6.57 -4.29
N MET A 94 -7.27 5.33 -4.10
CA MET A 94 -8.12 4.29 -3.54
C MET A 94 -8.64 4.66 -2.15
N LEU A 95 -7.79 5.16 -1.26
CA LEU A 95 -8.18 5.56 0.09
C LEU A 95 -9.22 6.67 0.07
N ALA A 96 -9.02 7.72 -0.73
CA ALA A 96 -9.93 8.86 -0.81
C ALA A 96 -11.34 8.44 -1.27
N HIS A 97 -11.45 7.62 -2.32
CA HIS A 97 -12.75 7.16 -2.83
C HIS A 97 -13.39 6.07 -1.96
N ARG A 98 -12.61 5.17 -1.36
CA ARG A 98 -13.13 4.14 -0.45
C ARG A 98 -13.74 4.75 0.80
N LEU A 99 -13.08 5.75 1.39
CA LEU A 99 -13.53 6.40 2.62
C LEU A 99 -14.63 7.45 2.41
N THR A 100 -14.99 7.76 1.16
CA THR A 100 -16.07 8.71 0.84
C THR A 100 -17.18 8.04 0.02
N GLU A 101 -17.06 8.02 -1.30
CA GLU A 101 -18.11 7.61 -2.24
C GLU A 101 -18.48 6.13 -2.12
N LEU A 102 -17.49 5.26 -1.97
CA LEU A 102 -17.72 3.81 -1.99
C LEU A 102 -18.09 3.25 -0.61
N ARG A 103 -17.81 4.01 0.46
CA ARG A 103 -18.02 3.59 1.87
C ARG A 103 -17.44 2.19 2.14
N LEU A 104 -16.22 1.95 1.66
CA LEU A 104 -15.49 0.70 1.84
C LEU A 104 -14.38 0.85 2.89
N PRO A 105 -13.94 -0.25 3.54
CA PRO A 105 -12.84 -0.21 4.49
C PRO A 105 -11.53 0.30 3.89
N VAL A 106 -10.63 0.77 4.75
CA VAL A 106 -9.25 1.13 4.38
C VAL A 106 -8.59 -0.01 3.61
N MET A 107 -7.83 0.36 2.58
CA MET A 107 -6.91 -0.55 1.91
C MET A 107 -5.50 -0.32 2.45
N TYR A 108 -4.82 -1.39 2.86
CA TYR A 108 -3.48 -1.36 3.42
C TYR A 108 -2.40 -1.66 2.36
N GLY A 109 -1.23 -1.06 2.50
CA GLY A 109 -0.12 -1.14 1.56
C GLY A 109 0.99 -2.05 2.06
N LEU A 110 1.25 -3.13 1.33
CA LEU A 110 2.31 -4.11 1.60
C LEU A 110 3.60 -3.78 0.82
N ALA A 111 4.75 -3.98 1.44
CA ALA A 111 6.03 -4.08 0.73
C ALA A 111 6.49 -5.53 0.70
N VAL A 112 6.86 -6.03 -0.48
CA VAL A 112 7.38 -7.38 -0.68
C VAL A 112 8.60 -7.34 -1.59
N ASP A 113 9.41 -8.41 -1.60
CA ASP A 113 10.60 -8.49 -2.46
C ASP A 113 10.36 -9.21 -3.79
N ASP A 114 9.41 -10.15 -3.82
CA ASP A 114 9.10 -11.02 -4.96
C ASP A 114 10.36 -11.72 -5.52
N GLY A 115 11.17 -12.24 -4.59
CA GLY A 115 12.43 -12.89 -4.88
C GLY A 115 12.26 -14.17 -5.72
N HIS A 116 13.03 -14.28 -6.81
CA HIS A 116 13.11 -15.46 -7.69
C HIS A 116 14.56 -15.92 -7.90
N SER A 117 15.55 -15.21 -7.33
CA SER A 117 16.98 -15.48 -7.47
C SER A 117 17.67 -15.33 -6.12
N TYR A 118 18.12 -16.45 -5.56
CA TYR A 118 18.60 -16.56 -4.18
C TYR A 118 20.13 -16.68 -4.05
N HIS A 119 20.85 -16.52 -5.15
CA HIS A 119 22.32 -16.59 -5.21
C HIS A 119 22.88 -15.28 -5.77
N ASP A 120 24.16 -15.00 -5.48
CA ASP A 120 24.91 -13.84 -5.97
C ASP A 120 24.24 -12.48 -5.67
N ILE A 121 23.89 -12.27 -4.40
CA ILE A 121 23.22 -11.05 -3.90
C ILE A 121 24.27 -10.05 -3.39
N PRO A 122 24.25 -8.77 -3.80
CA PRO A 122 23.23 -8.11 -4.62
C PRO A 122 23.44 -8.28 -6.13
N SER A 123 22.34 -8.36 -6.89
CA SER A 123 22.31 -8.37 -8.36
C SER A 123 21.13 -7.56 -8.90
N ARG A 124 20.98 -7.51 -10.23
CA ARG A 124 19.79 -6.93 -10.88
C ARG A 124 18.67 -7.95 -11.13
N ASN A 125 18.86 -9.21 -10.75
CA ASN A 125 17.79 -10.21 -10.77
C ASN A 125 16.75 -9.93 -9.67
N SER A 126 15.66 -10.70 -9.64
CA SER A 126 14.67 -10.59 -8.55
C SER A 126 15.23 -11.23 -7.28
N ASN A 127 15.92 -10.44 -6.45
CA ASN A 127 16.54 -10.92 -5.22
C ASN A 127 15.63 -10.69 -4.00
N PRO A 128 15.74 -11.53 -2.96
CA PRO A 128 15.04 -11.30 -1.71
C PRO A 128 15.61 -10.09 -0.94
N GLY A 129 14.86 -9.64 0.08
CA GLY A 129 15.31 -8.61 1.03
C GLY A 129 15.20 -7.17 0.53
N ARG A 130 14.36 -6.95 -0.50
CA ARG A 130 14.11 -5.61 -1.08
C ARG A 130 12.89 -4.90 -0.50
N GLY A 131 11.96 -5.67 0.05
CA GLY A 131 10.73 -5.19 0.66
C GLY A 131 10.17 -6.25 1.58
N TRP A 132 9.61 -5.85 2.72
CA TRP A 132 9.00 -6.76 3.69
C TRP A 132 7.95 -6.05 4.55
N VAL A 133 7.18 -6.87 5.26
CA VAL A 133 6.16 -6.41 6.21
C VAL A 133 6.61 -6.72 7.63
N MET A 134 6.63 -5.71 8.49
CA MET A 134 6.90 -5.84 9.93
C MET A 134 5.58 -5.92 10.69
N VAL A 135 5.17 -7.14 11.03
CA VAL A 135 3.87 -7.42 11.68
C VAL A 135 4.00 -7.28 13.21
N LEU A 136 3.13 -6.49 13.81
CA LEU A 136 3.09 -6.25 15.26
C LEU A 136 2.15 -7.25 15.94
N ALA A 137 2.49 -8.54 15.88
CA ALA A 137 1.71 -9.64 16.45
C ALA A 137 2.15 -10.00 17.88
N SER A 138 1.23 -10.60 18.65
CA SER A 138 1.52 -11.09 20.01
C SER A 138 2.26 -12.43 20.02
N GLU A 139 2.13 -13.21 18.96
CA GLU A 139 2.75 -14.54 18.82
C GLU A 139 3.10 -14.83 17.36
N LEU A 140 4.04 -15.76 17.15
CA LEU A 140 4.44 -16.22 15.82
C LEU A 140 3.53 -17.39 15.38
N SER A 141 2.26 -17.09 15.10
CA SER A 141 1.29 -18.04 14.53
C SER A 141 0.62 -17.44 13.29
N SER A 142 0.24 -18.27 12.31
CA SER A 142 -0.43 -17.78 11.08
C SER A 142 -1.67 -16.95 11.40
N ARG A 143 -2.45 -17.39 12.41
CA ARG A 143 -3.65 -16.69 12.87
C ARG A 143 -3.31 -15.32 13.43
N SER A 144 -2.38 -15.24 14.39
CA SER A 144 -2.02 -13.95 15.03
C SER A 144 -1.40 -12.97 14.04
N LEU A 145 -0.59 -13.46 13.09
CA LEU A 145 -0.02 -12.63 12.02
C LEU A 145 -1.12 -12.06 11.11
N ILE A 146 -2.04 -12.90 10.62
CA ILE A 146 -3.13 -12.46 9.73
C ILE A 146 -4.08 -11.50 10.45
N GLU A 147 -4.50 -11.81 11.68
CA GLU A 147 -5.37 -10.92 12.47
C GLU A 147 -4.70 -9.55 12.76
N SER A 148 -3.37 -9.54 12.94
CA SER A 148 -2.62 -8.29 13.07
C SER A 148 -2.57 -7.49 11.76
N LEU A 149 -2.39 -8.15 10.62
CA LEU A 149 -2.44 -7.50 9.31
C LEU A 149 -3.83 -6.88 9.05
N GLU A 150 -4.90 -7.63 9.32
CA GLU A 150 -6.30 -7.21 9.09
C GLU A 150 -6.71 -6.01 9.93
N THR A 151 -6.10 -5.85 11.10
CA THR A 151 -6.32 -4.71 11.99
C THR A 151 -5.34 -3.55 11.73
N GLY A 152 -4.52 -3.63 10.67
CA GLY A 152 -3.54 -2.59 10.32
C GLY A 152 -2.34 -2.52 11.28
N ARG A 153 -2.14 -3.52 12.14
CA ARG A 153 -1.04 -3.60 13.11
C ARG A 153 0.27 -4.05 12.46
N PHE A 154 0.76 -3.27 11.52
CA PHE A 154 2.03 -3.52 10.84
C PHE A 154 2.57 -2.25 10.20
N TYR A 155 3.80 -2.31 9.70
CA TYR A 155 4.30 -1.36 8.72
C TYR A 155 5.07 -2.09 7.63
N SER A 156 5.16 -1.48 6.46
CA SER A 156 5.92 -2.00 5.33
C SER A 156 7.29 -1.33 5.28
N SER A 157 8.32 -2.01 4.80
CA SER A 157 9.69 -1.49 4.78
C SER A 157 10.48 -1.97 3.57
N SER A 158 11.38 -1.12 3.11
CA SER A 158 12.47 -1.41 2.17
C SER A 158 13.83 -0.97 2.74
N GLY A 159 13.99 -1.03 4.07
CA GLY A 159 15.26 -0.70 4.74
C GLY A 159 15.12 0.07 6.04
N VAL A 160 14.05 0.85 6.21
CA VAL A 160 13.83 1.60 7.46
C VAL A 160 13.09 0.73 8.48
N SER A 161 13.65 0.63 9.68
CA SER A 161 12.98 0.00 10.82
C SER A 161 12.37 1.05 11.74
N LEU A 162 11.20 0.75 12.29
CA LEU A 162 10.49 1.60 13.24
C LEU A 162 10.52 0.95 14.63
N LYS A 163 10.78 1.74 15.67
CA LYS A 163 10.62 1.33 17.07
C LYS A 163 9.14 1.23 17.44
N SER A 164 8.33 2.18 16.94
CA SER A 164 6.88 2.17 17.17
C SER A 164 6.12 2.92 16.09
N VAL A 165 4.92 2.44 15.80
CA VAL A 165 3.87 3.12 15.05
C VAL A 165 2.61 3.07 15.91
N ARG A 166 2.01 4.22 16.20
CA ARG A 166 0.76 4.30 16.97
C ARG A 166 -0.27 5.10 16.19
N SER A 167 -1.36 4.45 15.82
CA SER A 167 -2.55 5.08 15.23
C SER A 167 -3.66 5.11 16.27
N SER A 168 -4.32 6.25 16.41
CA SER A 168 -5.47 6.43 17.30
C SER A 168 -6.52 7.34 16.66
N ARG A 169 -7.57 7.70 17.40
CA ARG A 169 -8.59 8.66 16.92
C ARG A 169 -8.06 10.09 16.87
N GLU A 170 -6.96 10.35 17.56
CA GLU A 170 -6.32 11.65 17.67
C GLU A 170 -5.28 11.88 16.56
N GLY A 171 -4.68 10.81 16.01
CA GLY A 171 -3.62 10.96 15.02
C GLY A 171 -2.74 9.74 14.77
N LEU A 172 -1.55 10.01 14.26
CA LEU A 172 -0.51 9.03 13.94
C LEU A 172 0.84 9.47 14.53
N GLU A 173 1.48 8.60 15.29
CA GLU A 173 2.82 8.79 15.85
C GLU A 173 3.80 7.76 15.29
N ILE A 174 4.98 8.23 14.93
CA ILE A 174 6.07 7.44 14.35
C ILE A 174 7.34 7.63 15.19
N GLU A 175 7.99 6.52 15.54
CA GLU A 175 9.36 6.51 16.06
C GLU A 175 10.21 5.56 15.24
N VAL A 176 11.24 6.11 14.59
CA VAL A 176 12.23 5.38 13.80
C VAL A 176 13.21 4.67 14.75
N ALA A 177 13.66 3.47 14.38
CA ALA A 177 14.83 2.83 14.97
C ALA A 177 16.08 3.35 14.24
N PRO A 178 16.79 4.34 14.81
CA PRO A 178 17.83 5.05 14.06
C PRO A 178 19.06 4.18 13.86
N ILE A 179 19.67 4.33 12.69
CA ILE A 179 21.01 3.82 12.41
C ILE A 179 22.01 4.99 12.54
N PRO A 180 23.15 4.82 13.24
CA PRO A 180 24.12 5.90 13.40
C PRO A 180 24.53 6.53 12.07
N GLY A 181 24.48 7.86 12.01
CA GLY A 181 24.85 8.65 10.83
C GLY A 181 23.76 8.80 9.77
N ALA A 182 22.64 8.09 9.86
CA ALA A 182 21.51 8.25 8.94
C ALA A 182 20.59 9.41 9.38
N GLN A 183 20.05 10.12 8.40
CA GLN A 183 19.01 11.13 8.59
C GLN A 183 17.68 10.63 8.04
N TYR A 184 16.59 11.08 8.65
CA TYR A 184 15.25 10.62 8.31
C TYR A 184 14.32 11.80 8.03
N THR A 185 13.46 11.61 7.04
CA THR A 185 12.31 12.48 6.75
C THR A 185 11.05 11.66 6.96
N ILE A 186 10.14 12.16 7.78
CA ILE A 186 8.83 11.57 8.02
C ILE A 186 7.80 12.49 7.36
N GLU A 187 7.09 11.99 6.37
CA GLU A 187 6.03 12.71 5.66
C GLU A 187 4.68 12.10 6.03
N PHE A 188 3.82 12.90 6.64
CA PHE A 188 2.43 12.56 6.89
C PHE A 188 1.62 12.97 5.68
N ILE A 189 0.99 11.98 5.05
CA ILE A 189 0.30 12.10 3.77
C ILE A 189 -1.16 11.75 3.97
N GLY A 190 -2.06 12.58 3.44
CA GLY A 190 -3.49 12.36 3.61
C GLY A 190 -4.34 13.11 2.60
N THR A 191 -5.65 12.85 2.66
CA THR A 191 -6.66 13.57 1.88
C THR A 191 -7.67 14.18 2.84
N GLN A 192 -8.07 15.43 2.57
CA GLN A 192 -9.09 16.13 3.35
C GLN A 192 -10.44 16.10 2.62
N ARG A 193 -11.54 16.19 3.37
CA ARG A 193 -12.90 16.34 2.83
C ARG A 193 -12.95 17.55 1.89
N GLY A 194 -13.79 17.45 0.86
CA GLY A 194 -13.95 18.50 -0.14
C GLY A 194 -12.89 18.47 -1.24
N PHE A 195 -12.08 17.40 -1.31
CA PHE A 195 -11.20 17.17 -2.45
C PHE A 195 -12.03 17.03 -3.75
N PRO A 196 -11.53 17.52 -4.90
CA PRO A 196 -12.19 17.28 -6.19
C PRO A 196 -12.19 15.79 -6.53
N THR A 197 -13.37 15.21 -6.74
CA THR A 197 -13.55 13.77 -7.03
C THR A 197 -13.51 13.45 -8.52
N THR A 198 -13.56 14.47 -9.39
CA THR A 198 -13.53 14.29 -10.84
C THR A 198 -12.15 13.82 -11.32
N SER A 199 -12.15 13.08 -12.43
CA SER A 199 -10.92 12.61 -13.07
C SER A 199 -10.96 12.70 -14.59
N GLU A 200 -9.79 12.90 -15.18
CA GLU A 200 -9.60 13.05 -16.62
C GLU A 200 -8.85 11.85 -17.21
N PRO A 201 -9.17 11.41 -18.44
CA PRO A 201 -8.41 10.36 -19.10
C PRO A 201 -6.99 10.84 -19.40
N ILE A 202 -6.00 9.97 -19.23
CA ILE A 202 -4.66 10.21 -19.75
C ILE A 202 -4.67 9.91 -21.24
N ARG A 203 -4.15 10.83 -22.06
CA ARG A 203 -4.06 10.66 -23.52
C ARG A 203 -2.61 10.62 -23.97
N GLY A 204 -2.32 9.74 -24.93
CA GLY A 204 -1.03 9.66 -25.59
C GLY A 204 -0.80 10.80 -26.58
N GLY A 205 0.39 10.85 -27.18
CA GLY A 205 0.73 11.86 -28.19
C GLY A 205 -0.15 11.79 -29.46
N ASP A 206 -0.83 10.67 -29.69
CA ASP A 206 -1.81 10.48 -30.77
C ASP A 206 -3.23 10.91 -30.39
N GLY A 207 -3.43 11.44 -29.18
CA GLY A 207 -4.72 11.87 -28.63
C GLY A 207 -5.62 10.73 -28.15
N LYS A 208 -5.21 9.46 -28.27
CA LYS A 208 -5.99 8.32 -27.77
C LYS A 208 -5.83 8.17 -26.26
N GLU A 209 -6.88 7.71 -25.61
CA GLU A 209 -6.84 7.39 -24.18
C GLU A 209 -5.89 6.21 -23.95
N ILE A 210 -4.98 6.36 -23.00
CA ILE A 210 -4.12 5.31 -22.48
C ILE A 210 -4.90 4.58 -21.40
N TRP A 211 -4.93 3.26 -21.45
CA TRP A 211 -5.43 2.48 -20.33
C TRP A 211 -4.44 2.63 -19.17
N THR A 212 -4.77 3.48 -18.19
CA THR A 212 -3.97 3.76 -16.99
C THR A 212 -4.88 4.43 -15.96
N THR A 213 -4.39 4.54 -14.72
CA THR A 213 -5.10 5.30 -13.68
C THR A 213 -5.34 6.72 -14.19
N ARG A 214 -6.59 7.19 -14.10
CA ARG A 214 -6.97 8.51 -14.61
C ARG A 214 -6.24 9.61 -13.84
N ARG A 215 -6.22 10.81 -14.40
CA ARG A 215 -5.67 11.98 -13.71
C ARG A 215 -6.66 12.44 -12.65
N TYR A 216 -6.27 12.30 -11.39
CA TYR A 216 -6.98 12.82 -10.23
C TYR A 216 -6.28 14.06 -9.67
N SER A 217 -7.04 14.88 -8.94
CA SER A 217 -6.54 16.10 -8.28
C SER A 217 -5.36 15.83 -7.34
N ASP A 218 -4.35 16.71 -7.36
CA ASP A 218 -3.21 16.70 -6.43
C ASP A 218 -3.61 17.04 -4.98
N LYS A 219 -4.90 17.27 -4.73
CA LYS A 219 -5.50 17.33 -3.38
C LYS A 219 -5.70 15.97 -2.73
N ILE A 220 -5.63 14.88 -3.49
CA ILE A 220 -5.63 13.52 -2.96
C ILE A 220 -4.18 13.16 -2.58
N GLY A 221 -3.95 12.64 -1.39
CA GLY A 221 -2.61 12.20 -0.95
C GLY A 221 -1.59 13.33 -0.83
N GLN A 222 -1.98 14.46 -0.25
CA GLN A 222 -1.08 15.58 -0.02
C GLN A 222 -0.14 15.30 1.15
N VAL A 223 1.09 15.80 1.07
CA VAL A 223 1.93 15.94 2.27
C VAL A 223 1.32 17.03 3.16
N LEU A 224 0.74 16.62 4.29
CA LEU A 224 0.09 17.49 5.26
C LEU A 224 1.09 18.02 6.28
N HIS A 225 2.10 17.21 6.62
CA HIS A 225 3.16 17.59 7.54
C HIS A 225 4.46 16.84 7.24
N THR A 226 5.59 17.51 7.43
CA THR A 226 6.92 16.92 7.25
C THR A 226 7.75 17.16 8.50
N VAL A 227 8.39 16.11 9.00
CA VAL A 227 9.31 16.16 10.13
C VAL A 227 10.68 15.64 9.70
N LYS A 228 11.74 16.34 10.10
CA LYS A 228 13.11 15.84 10.01
C LYS A 228 13.52 15.25 11.36
N GLY A 229 14.06 14.05 11.37
CA GLY A 229 14.49 13.35 12.57
C GLY A 229 13.77 12.01 12.78
N THR A 230 13.93 11.46 13.99
CA THR A 230 13.54 10.07 14.30
C THR A 230 12.17 9.93 14.93
N ARG A 231 11.50 11.05 15.22
CA ARG A 231 10.17 11.07 15.83
C ARG A 231 9.31 12.09 15.11
N GLY A 232 8.08 11.72 14.80
CA GLY A 232 7.08 12.59 14.20
C GLY A 232 5.70 12.24 14.72
N GLU A 233 4.85 13.25 14.81
CA GLU A 233 3.46 13.12 15.20
C GLU A 233 2.60 13.97 14.26
N TYR A 234 1.45 13.45 13.89
CA TYR A 234 0.40 14.20 13.23
C TYR A 234 -0.90 14.06 14.02
N ARG A 235 -1.52 15.19 14.37
CA ARG A 235 -2.84 15.24 15.00
C ARG A 235 -3.89 15.57 13.96
N PHE A 236 -4.99 14.85 13.96
CA PHE A 236 -6.06 15.04 12.98
C PHE A 236 -6.72 16.42 13.10
N GLY A 237 -6.94 17.05 11.95
CA GLY A 237 -7.94 18.09 11.76
C GLY A 237 -9.34 17.49 11.51
N PRO A 238 -10.40 18.29 11.64
CA PRO A 238 -11.78 17.83 11.46
C PRO A 238 -12.07 17.35 10.03
N GLU A 239 -11.34 17.88 9.04
CA GLU A 239 -11.53 17.55 7.63
C GLU A 239 -10.69 16.36 7.15
N ASP A 240 -9.80 15.79 7.99
CA ASP A 240 -8.93 14.71 7.56
C ASP A 240 -9.72 13.40 7.35
N LEU A 241 -9.66 12.83 6.15
CA LEU A 241 -10.26 11.52 5.85
C LEU A 241 -9.37 10.38 6.34
N TYR A 242 -8.06 10.49 6.10
CA TYR A 242 -7.05 9.58 6.58
C TYR A 242 -5.68 10.25 6.58
N VAL A 243 -4.76 9.69 7.35
CA VAL A 243 -3.33 10.02 7.31
C VAL A 243 -2.52 8.74 7.35
N ARG A 244 -1.57 8.60 6.41
CA ARG A 244 -0.50 7.59 6.42
C ARG A 244 0.84 8.29 6.58
N ALA A 245 1.91 7.56 6.84
CA ALA A 245 3.25 8.14 6.87
C ALA A 245 4.23 7.38 5.98
N VAL A 246 5.11 8.13 5.32
CA VAL A 246 6.30 7.61 4.63
C VAL A 246 7.52 8.10 5.38
N ILE A 247 8.40 7.17 5.70
CA ILE A 247 9.68 7.46 6.33
C ILE A 247 10.75 7.18 5.31
N THR A 248 11.54 8.19 4.96
CA THR A 248 12.65 8.07 4.01
C THR A 248 13.97 8.34 4.72
N SER A 249 14.90 7.40 4.62
CA SER A 249 16.30 7.54 5.03
C SER A 249 17.09 8.30 3.95
N ASP A 250 18.16 8.98 4.33
CA ASP A 250 19.16 9.50 3.37
C ASP A 250 20.13 8.41 2.86
N ARG A 251 19.99 7.18 3.36
CA ARG A 251 20.76 6.02 2.89
C ARG A 251 20.12 5.39 1.66
N LEU A 252 20.95 5.13 0.65
CA LEU A 252 20.57 4.28 -0.48
C LEU A 252 20.27 2.87 0.02
N HIS A 253 19.22 2.26 -0.53
CA HIS A 253 18.96 0.85 -0.31
C HIS A 253 20.12 0.04 -0.94
N PRO A 254 20.72 -0.93 -0.23
CA PRO A 254 21.90 -1.66 -0.71
C PRO A 254 21.63 -2.59 -1.91
N ASN A 255 20.37 -2.86 -2.23
CA ASN A 255 19.95 -3.75 -3.32
C ASN A 255 18.52 -3.36 -3.77
N PRO A 256 18.32 -2.16 -4.34
CA PRO A 256 16.98 -1.64 -4.56
C PRO A 256 16.27 -2.31 -5.75
N SER A 257 14.94 -2.19 -5.79
CA SER A 257 14.16 -2.54 -6.98
C SER A 257 14.54 -1.64 -8.16
N SER A 258 14.72 -0.35 -7.92
CA SER A 258 15.19 0.62 -8.92
C SER A 258 16.51 1.28 -8.52
N PRO A 259 17.47 1.48 -9.44
CA PRO A 259 18.73 2.16 -9.09
C PRO A 259 18.51 3.52 -8.44
N GLY A 260 19.24 3.78 -7.34
CA GLY A 260 19.18 5.06 -6.63
C GLY A 260 18.03 5.19 -5.62
N GLU A 261 17.22 4.15 -5.39
CA GLU A 261 16.21 4.19 -4.34
C GLU A 261 16.86 4.29 -2.94
N PHE A 262 16.22 5.09 -2.09
CA PHE A 262 16.54 5.20 -0.67
C PHE A 262 15.80 4.15 0.14
N GLU A 263 16.34 3.79 1.30
CA GLU A 263 15.63 2.97 2.28
C GLU A 263 14.35 3.70 2.74
N ARG A 264 13.20 3.00 2.74
CA ARG A 264 11.91 3.57 3.18
C ARG A 264 11.15 2.67 4.14
N ALA A 265 10.16 3.24 4.80
CA ALA A 265 9.07 2.53 5.45
C ALA A 265 7.74 3.26 5.22
N TRP A 266 6.65 2.48 5.19
CA TRP A 266 5.28 2.96 5.03
C TRP A 266 4.46 2.53 6.25
N ALA A 267 4.03 3.51 7.05
CA ALA A 267 3.05 3.29 8.10
C ALA A 267 1.65 3.25 7.50
N GLN A 268 0.81 2.36 8.01
CA GLN A 268 -0.54 2.17 7.49
C GLN A 268 -1.46 3.37 7.78
N PRO A 269 -2.53 3.59 6.98
CA PRO A 269 -3.41 4.73 7.13
C PRO A 269 -4.20 4.65 8.44
N ALA A 270 -4.15 5.72 9.22
CA ALA A 270 -5.09 5.98 10.30
C ALA A 270 -6.30 6.74 9.74
N VAL A 271 -7.51 6.29 10.04
CA VAL A 271 -8.76 6.92 9.58
C VAL A 271 -9.04 8.17 10.40
N GLY A 272 -9.22 9.30 9.73
CA GLY A 272 -9.47 10.59 10.35
C GLY A 272 -10.97 10.85 10.62
N PRO A 273 -11.30 11.92 11.36
CA PRO A 273 -12.66 12.24 11.77
C PRO A 273 -13.64 12.39 10.60
N ALA A 274 -13.20 12.93 9.45
CA ALA A 274 -14.09 13.18 8.33
C ALA A 274 -14.62 11.91 7.66
N ALA A 275 -13.86 10.81 7.70
CA ALA A 275 -14.33 9.54 7.16
C ALA A 275 -15.36 8.83 8.07
N LEU A 276 -15.40 9.19 9.36
CA LEU A 276 -16.27 8.58 10.37
C LEU A 276 -17.57 9.35 10.61
N ALA A 277 -17.65 10.61 10.18
CA ALA A 277 -18.85 11.41 10.33
C ALA A 277 -19.99 10.88 9.42
N PRO A 278 -21.22 10.75 9.95
CA PRO A 278 -22.39 10.62 9.09
C PRO A 278 -22.51 11.87 8.19
N GLU A 279 -22.94 11.68 6.94
CA GLU A 279 -23.38 12.81 6.09
C GLU A 279 -24.69 13.40 6.61
#